data_AF-A0A2T3GQI6-F1
#
_entry.id   AF-A0A2T3GQI6-F1
#
_cell.length_a   1.000
_cell.length_b   1.000
_cell.length_c   1.000
_cell.angle_alpha   90.00
_cell.angle_beta   90.00
_cell.angle_gamma   90.00
#
_symmetry.space_group_name_H-M   'P 1'
#
loop_
_entity.id
_entity.type
_entity.pdbx_description
1 polymer ?
#
loop_
_entity_poly.entity_id
_entity_poly.type
_entity_poly.pdbx_seq_one_letter_code
_entity_poly.pdbx_strand_id
1 'polypeptide(L)'
;MNRFLKFSLTLALTAATSALALTNAQAQYYRSGNDVVLVTPDGRILDQYPEQGVVTVARDGRGHRVLIDRYGNVVATEMRASTYYPRAPRRDVSNDDGSGDGNRYGDTKLLSNNGGYRDYRQYRSDDYGNNDGYVDNGYGQQQDRGVITSGIPRDGEIQSQPLDNQPLPDANDQSQNPSGNDYASIDPQQQAPAIERKPPAEPVITLKGKSKMEITALEVFLSRQGISPGAIDGRMGANVTKAIYAYQQMTGQTLNPNDTDSILEQLRLSGGMPIINYTITPADAAGPYVASIPEDYAEKALMPSLGYTSTTEMLAERFHMDEGYLKELNPGVDFTVPGSTIKVVNTGSGKTGAVAKILADKGRKQVFAYDASGALIAAYPASIGSTDTPSPSGTVTVERVAFNPGYTYNPKINFKQGANDKILDIPPGPNGPVGVVWMALSKPTYGIHGTPDPSKIGKSQSHGCVRLTNWDATELAKMVKPGVVVEFVD
;
A
#
# COMPACT_ATOMS: atom_id res chain seq x y z
N MET A 1 -13.54 -29.40 -60.47
CA MET A 1 -14.92 -29.57 -59.98
C MET A 1 -14.90 -29.36 -58.47
N ASN A 2 -15.80 -28.49 -57.97
CA ASN A 2 -16.26 -28.23 -56.58
C ASN A 2 -15.20 -27.87 -55.53
N ARG A 3 -14.94 -26.59 -55.17
CA ARG A 3 -15.75 -25.61 -54.38
C ARG A 3 -16.37 -26.21 -53.12
N PHE A 4 -16.02 -25.71 -51.93
CA PHE A 4 -16.94 -25.21 -50.87
C PHE A 4 -16.16 -24.53 -49.71
N LEU A 5 -16.48 -23.24 -49.47
CA LEU A 5 -16.33 -22.31 -48.32
C LEU A 5 -15.11 -22.44 -47.35
N LYS A 6 -14.18 -21.47 -47.22
CA LYS A 6 -14.25 -20.08 -46.67
C LYS A 6 -14.97 -19.91 -45.32
N PHE A 7 -14.19 -19.73 -44.25
CA PHE A 7 -14.40 -18.65 -43.25
C PHE A 7 -13.07 -18.33 -42.56
N SER A 8 -12.58 -17.11 -42.80
CA SER A 8 -11.45 -16.50 -42.13
C SER A 8 -11.98 -15.68 -40.96
N LEU A 9 -11.45 -15.87 -39.74
CA LEU A 9 -11.73 -14.99 -38.61
C LEU A 9 -10.42 -14.34 -38.16
N THR A 10 -10.11 -13.22 -38.79
CA THR A 10 -9.04 -12.31 -38.36
C THR A 10 -9.58 -11.48 -37.20
N LEU A 11 -9.14 -11.77 -35.97
CA LEU A 11 -9.47 -10.98 -34.80
C LEU A 11 -8.56 -9.74 -34.76
N ALA A 12 -9.02 -8.65 -35.37
CA ALA A 12 -8.40 -7.33 -35.21
C ALA A 12 -8.85 -6.73 -33.88
N LEU A 13 -7.92 -6.65 -32.92
CA LEU A 13 -8.12 -6.00 -31.63
C LEU A 13 -7.97 -4.49 -31.78
N THR A 14 -9.02 -3.80 -32.19
CA THR A 14 -9.09 -2.33 -32.08
C THR A 14 -9.49 -1.96 -30.65
N ALA A 15 -8.54 -1.46 -29.88
CA ALA A 15 -8.81 -0.80 -28.60
C ALA A 15 -9.54 0.53 -28.86
N ALA A 16 -10.87 0.50 -28.84
CA ALA A 16 -11.68 1.69 -28.76
C ALA A 16 -11.82 2.08 -27.28
N THR A 17 -11.12 3.12 -26.86
CA THR A 17 -11.41 3.84 -25.61
C THR A 17 -12.75 4.54 -25.77
N SER A 18 -13.84 3.84 -25.49
CA SER A 18 -15.16 4.45 -25.35
C SER A 18 -15.29 5.00 -23.92
N ALA A 19 -14.94 6.28 -23.75
CA ALA A 19 -15.55 7.09 -22.71
C ALA A 19 -17.04 7.20 -23.07
N LEU A 20 -17.88 6.34 -22.46
CA LEU A 20 -19.31 6.44 -22.63
C LEU A 20 -19.79 7.71 -21.92
N ALA A 21 -20.17 8.70 -22.72
CA ALA A 21 -21.10 9.72 -22.28
C ALA A 21 -22.42 9.02 -21.93
N LEU A 22 -22.69 8.88 -20.64
CA LEU A 22 -23.95 8.34 -20.13
C LEU A 22 -25.09 9.23 -20.64
N THR A 23 -26.17 8.59 -21.10
CA THR A 23 -27.34 9.29 -21.63
C THR A 23 -28.09 10.02 -20.51
N ASN A 24 -28.71 11.16 -20.81
CA ASN A 24 -29.44 12.01 -19.84
C ASN A 24 -30.54 11.28 -19.03
N ALA A 25 -30.97 10.09 -19.48
CA ALA A 25 -31.93 9.25 -18.75
C ALA A 25 -31.32 8.55 -17.52
N GLN A 26 -30.04 8.19 -17.55
CA GLN A 26 -29.36 7.50 -16.44
C GLN A 26 -29.12 8.44 -15.25
N ALA A 27 -28.88 9.74 -15.52
CA ALA A 27 -28.81 10.78 -14.49
C ALA A 27 -30.17 11.10 -13.83
N GLN A 28 -31.30 10.75 -14.48
CA GLN A 28 -32.64 10.96 -13.93
C GLN A 28 -33.07 9.86 -12.96
N TYR A 29 -32.62 8.61 -13.14
CA TYR A 29 -32.99 7.49 -12.26
C TYR A 29 -32.31 7.60 -10.87
N TYR A 30 -31.04 7.99 -10.82
CA TYR A 30 -30.34 8.29 -9.55
C TYR A 30 -30.76 9.61 -8.91
N ARG A 31 -31.48 10.47 -9.64
CA ARG A 31 -32.11 11.71 -9.11
C ARG A 31 -33.35 11.44 -8.26
N SER A 32 -33.87 10.20 -8.24
CA SER A 32 -35.22 9.90 -7.75
C SER A 32 -35.32 9.24 -6.37
N GLY A 33 -34.24 9.10 -5.59
CA GLY A 33 -34.44 8.73 -4.17
C GLY A 33 -33.27 8.11 -3.39
N ASN A 34 -32.21 7.64 -4.04
CA ASN A 34 -31.02 7.13 -3.33
C ASN A 34 -29.89 8.16 -3.40
N ASP A 35 -29.52 8.73 -2.26
CA ASP A 35 -28.39 9.67 -2.11
C ASP A 35 -27.01 8.98 -2.23
N VAL A 36 -26.98 7.72 -2.69
CA VAL A 36 -25.79 6.87 -2.73
C VAL A 36 -25.65 6.13 -4.08
N VAL A 37 -24.42 5.95 -4.51
CA VAL A 37 -24.00 5.16 -5.68
C VAL A 37 -23.00 4.09 -5.23
N LEU A 38 -23.01 2.92 -5.87
CA LEU A 38 -22.04 1.86 -5.63
C LEU A 38 -20.89 1.98 -6.62
N VAL A 39 -19.67 2.04 -6.11
CA VAL A 39 -18.48 2.32 -6.92
C VAL A 39 -17.51 1.17 -6.76
N THR A 40 -17.24 0.48 -7.86
CA THR A 40 -16.27 -0.61 -7.92
C THR A 40 -14.83 -0.11 -7.74
N PRO A 41 -13.87 -0.97 -7.33
CA PRO A 41 -12.46 -0.58 -7.24
C PRO A 41 -11.86 -0.04 -8.54
N ASP A 42 -12.41 -0.41 -9.70
CA ASP A 42 -12.00 0.11 -11.02
C ASP A 42 -12.76 1.39 -11.44
N GLY A 43 -13.61 1.92 -10.56
CA GLY A 43 -14.28 3.22 -10.75
C GLY A 43 -15.59 3.18 -11.52
N ARG A 44 -16.08 2.00 -11.91
CA ARG A 44 -17.40 1.85 -12.50
C ARG A 44 -18.48 1.98 -11.43
N ILE A 45 -19.58 2.64 -11.80
CA ILE A 45 -20.80 2.69 -10.97
C ILE A 45 -21.60 1.42 -11.24
N LEU A 46 -21.99 0.69 -10.19
CA LEU A 46 -22.89 -0.45 -10.31
C LEU A 46 -24.34 0.04 -10.38
N ASP A 47 -25.04 -0.46 -11.40
CA ASP A 47 -26.46 -0.17 -11.62
C ASP A 47 -27.37 -0.92 -10.64
N GLN A 48 -26.89 -2.01 -10.03
CA GLN A 48 -27.65 -2.88 -9.14
C GLN A 48 -26.82 -3.34 -7.93
N TYR A 49 -27.50 -3.53 -6.79
CA TYR A 49 -26.89 -4.13 -5.61
C TYR A 49 -26.64 -5.62 -5.86
N PRO A 50 -25.46 -6.17 -5.48
CA PRO A 50 -25.24 -7.61 -5.54
C PRO A 50 -26.29 -8.38 -4.74
N GLU A 51 -26.69 -9.57 -5.20
CA GLU A 51 -27.71 -10.39 -4.53
C GLU A 51 -27.35 -10.70 -3.06
N GLN A 52 -28.37 -10.78 -2.20
CA GLN A 52 -28.20 -11.04 -0.77
C GLN A 52 -27.51 -12.41 -0.56
N GLY A 53 -26.44 -12.43 0.24
CA GLY A 53 -25.66 -13.63 0.56
C GLY A 53 -24.39 -13.83 -0.30
N VAL A 54 -24.19 -13.01 -1.33
CA VAL A 54 -22.97 -13.05 -2.17
C VAL A 54 -21.84 -12.18 -1.60
N VAL A 55 -22.20 -11.13 -0.87
CA VAL A 55 -21.27 -10.16 -0.29
C VAL A 55 -21.54 -9.94 1.20
N THR A 56 -20.49 -9.71 1.97
CA THR A 56 -20.55 -9.18 3.34
C THR A 56 -20.41 -7.67 3.31
N VAL A 57 -21.03 -6.98 4.29
CA VAL A 57 -21.00 -5.51 4.39
C VAL A 57 -20.08 -5.12 5.54
N ALA A 58 -19.04 -4.34 5.23
CA ALA A 58 -18.15 -3.72 6.19
C ALA A 58 -18.29 -2.18 6.17
N ARG A 59 -17.56 -1.48 7.04
CA ARG A 59 -17.41 -0.02 7.00
C ARG A 59 -15.94 0.38 6.86
N ASP A 60 -15.68 1.41 6.05
CA ASP A 60 -14.36 2.01 5.93
C ASP A 60 -14.07 3.05 7.03
N GLY A 61 -12.88 3.66 6.99
CA GLY A 61 -12.48 4.72 7.92
C GLY A 61 -13.25 6.02 7.86
N ARG A 62 -14.08 6.20 6.83
CA ARG A 62 -14.96 7.35 6.64
C ARG A 62 -16.42 7.00 6.96
N GLY A 63 -16.67 5.76 7.40
CA GLY A 63 -17.98 5.23 7.72
C GLY A 63 -18.82 4.80 6.51
N HIS A 64 -18.25 4.81 5.30
CA HIS A 64 -18.89 4.32 4.08
C HIS A 64 -19.08 2.80 4.13
N ARG A 65 -20.18 2.29 3.57
CA ARG A 65 -20.43 0.85 3.49
C ARG A 65 -19.60 0.27 2.35
N VAL A 66 -18.88 -0.82 2.62
CA VAL A 66 -18.04 -1.52 1.65
C VAL A 66 -18.56 -2.95 1.48
N LEU A 67 -18.81 -3.35 0.24
CA LEU A 67 -19.25 -4.69 -0.13
C LEU A 67 -18.03 -5.57 -0.40
N ILE A 68 -17.92 -6.69 0.29
CA ILE A 68 -16.79 -7.61 0.23
C ILE A 68 -17.27 -8.99 -0.18
N ASP A 69 -16.64 -9.62 -1.17
CA ASP A 69 -16.97 -10.99 -1.59
C ASP A 69 -16.49 -12.03 -0.56
N ARG A 70 -16.84 -13.31 -0.79
CA ARG A 70 -16.42 -14.43 0.07
C ARG A 70 -14.90 -14.65 0.16
N TYR A 71 -14.14 -14.05 -0.74
CA TYR A 71 -12.68 -14.16 -0.83
C TYR A 71 -11.98 -12.97 -0.17
N GLY A 72 -12.73 -12.04 0.42
CA GLY A 72 -12.18 -10.83 1.04
C GLY A 72 -11.89 -9.70 0.05
N ASN A 73 -12.28 -9.83 -1.23
CA ASN A 73 -12.08 -8.77 -2.21
C ASN A 73 -13.22 -7.76 -2.13
N VAL A 74 -12.89 -6.48 -2.27
CA VAL A 74 -13.91 -5.43 -2.34
C VAL A 74 -14.58 -5.42 -3.71
N VAL A 75 -15.90 -5.53 -3.70
CA VAL A 75 -16.77 -5.49 -4.88
C VAL A 75 -17.16 -4.06 -5.21
N ALA A 76 -17.59 -3.28 -4.20
CA ALA A 76 -17.91 -1.86 -4.36
C ALA A 76 -17.99 -1.13 -3.01
N THR A 77 -17.77 0.18 -3.02
CA THR A 77 -18.01 1.08 -1.88
C THR A 77 -19.20 1.99 -2.18
N GLU A 78 -20.06 2.20 -1.18
CA GLU A 78 -21.14 3.18 -1.25
C GLU A 78 -20.63 4.60 -1.07
N MET A 79 -20.86 5.43 -2.08
CA MET A 79 -20.45 6.83 -2.12
C MET A 79 -21.65 7.75 -2.26
N ARG A 80 -21.56 8.99 -1.77
CA ARG A 80 -22.63 9.98 -1.98
C ARG A 80 -22.84 10.26 -3.47
N ALA A 81 -24.08 10.22 -3.93
CA ALA A 81 -24.42 10.49 -5.34
C ALA A 81 -23.99 11.89 -5.79
N SER A 82 -24.01 12.88 -4.87
CA SER A 82 -23.54 14.25 -5.14
C SER A 82 -22.05 14.33 -5.52
N THR A 83 -21.25 13.34 -5.14
CA THR A 83 -19.84 13.25 -5.49
C THR A 83 -19.63 12.87 -6.96
N TYR A 84 -20.61 12.21 -7.58
CA TYR A 84 -20.54 11.66 -8.94
C TYR A 84 -21.41 12.44 -9.92
N TYR A 85 -22.54 12.94 -9.42
CA TYR A 85 -23.50 13.74 -10.18
C TYR A 85 -23.61 15.10 -9.49
N PRO A 86 -22.71 16.05 -9.79
CA PRO A 86 -22.79 17.38 -9.22
C PRO A 86 -24.16 17.98 -9.57
N ARG A 87 -24.81 18.59 -8.58
CA ARG A 87 -26.07 19.30 -8.83
C ARG A 87 -25.76 20.41 -9.84
N ALA A 88 -26.56 20.47 -10.91
CA ALA A 88 -26.50 21.60 -11.83
C ALA A 88 -26.57 22.90 -11.00
N PRO A 89 -25.76 23.92 -11.32
CA PRO A 89 -25.82 25.19 -10.61
C PRO A 89 -27.28 25.65 -10.62
N ARG A 90 -27.79 26.03 -9.45
CA ARG A 90 -29.10 26.67 -9.38
C ARG A 90 -29.00 27.88 -10.30
N ARG A 91 -29.72 27.87 -11.42
CA ARG A 91 -30.05 29.11 -12.09
C ARG A 91 -30.84 29.89 -11.06
N ASP A 92 -30.27 30.97 -10.57
CA ASP A 92 -31.05 31.98 -9.88
C ASP A 92 -32.19 32.33 -10.83
N VAL A 93 -33.40 31.99 -10.41
CA VAL A 93 -34.61 32.46 -11.07
C VAL A 93 -34.73 33.91 -10.63
N SER A 94 -33.92 34.78 -11.23
CA SER A 94 -34.20 36.20 -11.23
C SER A 94 -35.45 36.36 -12.08
N ASN A 95 -36.53 36.78 -11.43
CA ASN A 95 -37.76 37.24 -12.07
C ASN A 95 -37.39 38.21 -13.19
N ASP A 96 -37.56 37.80 -14.44
CA ASP A 96 -37.46 38.65 -15.61
C ASP A 96 -38.88 39.07 -16.00
N ASP A 97 -39.38 40.04 -15.25
CA ASP A 97 -40.58 40.78 -15.60
C ASP A 97 -40.14 42.20 -16.04
N GLY A 98 -39.81 42.35 -17.32
CA GLY A 98 -40.13 43.57 -18.07
C GLY A 98 -39.09 44.69 -18.17
N SER A 99 -38.67 44.91 -19.43
CA SER A 99 -38.51 46.21 -20.11
C SER A 99 -37.45 47.21 -19.62
N GLY A 100 -36.50 47.54 -20.52
CA GLY A 100 -35.93 48.90 -20.59
C GLY A 100 -34.40 49.01 -20.71
N ASP A 101 -33.96 49.35 -21.92
CA ASP A 101 -32.84 50.24 -22.29
C ASP A 101 -31.50 50.27 -21.52
N GLY A 102 -30.43 49.92 -22.27
CA GLY A 102 -29.39 50.90 -22.66
C GLY A 102 -28.17 51.17 -21.74
N ASN A 103 -27.00 51.10 -22.37
CA ASN A 103 -25.64 51.57 -21.99
C ASN A 103 -24.74 50.58 -21.22
N ARG A 104 -23.52 50.20 -21.66
CA ARG A 104 -22.32 50.86 -22.24
C ARG A 104 -21.18 50.87 -21.20
N TYR A 105 -20.16 50.06 -21.49
CA TYR A 105 -18.75 50.07 -21.02
C TYR A 105 -18.45 49.79 -19.54
N GLY A 106 -17.33 49.06 -19.35
CA GLY A 106 -16.99 48.32 -18.15
C GLY A 106 -16.27 49.11 -17.06
N ASP A 107 -16.03 48.43 -15.94
CA ASP A 107 -14.85 48.68 -15.12
C ASP A 107 -14.62 47.55 -14.10
N THR A 108 -13.35 47.18 -13.94
CA THR A 108 -12.81 46.35 -12.87
C THR A 108 -12.91 47.07 -11.51
N LYS A 109 -13.47 46.43 -10.47
CA LYS A 109 -13.13 46.75 -9.08
C LYS A 109 -13.11 45.53 -8.16
N LEU A 110 -11.90 45.24 -7.70
CA LEU A 110 -11.59 44.69 -6.37
C LEU A 110 -12.37 45.46 -5.29
N LEU A 111 -12.93 44.76 -4.30
CA LEU A 111 -13.16 45.31 -2.96
C LEU A 111 -13.24 44.18 -1.92
N SER A 112 -12.21 44.17 -1.08
CA SER A 112 -12.22 43.67 0.30
C SER A 112 -13.26 44.43 1.13
N ASN A 113 -13.99 43.78 2.05
CA ASN A 113 -13.87 43.99 3.51
C ASN A 113 -14.92 43.19 4.33
N ASN A 114 -14.43 42.46 5.32
CA ASN A 114 -14.78 42.48 6.75
C ASN A 114 -16.25 42.55 7.24
N GLY A 115 -16.60 41.57 8.10
CA GLY A 115 -17.22 41.82 9.41
C GLY A 115 -18.71 41.52 9.57
N GLY A 116 -19.07 40.71 10.57
CA GLY A 116 -20.44 40.67 11.09
C GLY A 116 -20.83 39.46 11.92
N TYR A 117 -20.50 39.48 13.22
CA TYR A 117 -21.15 38.68 14.27
C TYR A 117 -22.68 38.83 14.24
N ARG A 118 -23.42 37.75 14.54
CA ARG A 118 -24.72 37.82 15.25
C ARG A 118 -25.06 36.51 15.95
N ASP A 119 -25.07 36.62 17.27
CA ASP A 119 -25.56 35.69 18.28
C ASP A 119 -27.09 35.84 18.43
N TYR A 120 -27.82 34.75 18.67
CA TYR A 120 -29.16 34.80 19.26
C TYR A 120 -29.41 33.56 20.12
N ARG A 121 -29.59 33.85 21.41
CA ARG A 121 -30.10 32.97 22.46
C ARG A 121 -31.64 32.87 22.44
N GLN A 122 -32.08 31.76 23.03
CA GLN A 122 -33.28 31.54 23.85
C GLN A 122 -34.63 31.23 23.17
N TYR A 123 -35.11 30.01 23.42
CA TYR A 123 -36.39 29.77 24.11
C TYR A 123 -36.26 28.61 25.14
N ARG A 124 -36.81 28.85 26.33
CA ARG A 124 -37.19 27.96 27.48
C ARG A 124 -38.44 27.14 27.09
N SER A 125 -38.95 26.11 27.79
CA SER A 125 -38.68 25.31 29.01
C SER A 125 -39.71 24.15 29.06
N ASP A 126 -39.64 23.31 30.11
CA ASP A 126 -40.61 22.32 30.67
C ASP A 126 -40.07 20.87 30.49
N ASP A 127 -39.50 20.14 31.45
CA ASP A 127 -39.71 19.81 32.89
C ASP A 127 -40.67 18.62 33.20
N TYR A 128 -40.29 17.84 34.23
CA TYR A 128 -40.83 16.61 34.86
C TYR A 128 -40.44 15.27 34.20
N GLY A 129 -39.89 14.24 34.87
CA GLY A 129 -39.57 14.01 36.30
C GLY A 129 -39.81 12.54 36.68
N ASN A 130 -38.79 11.87 37.25
CA ASN A 130 -38.76 10.64 38.09
C ASN A 130 -39.30 9.28 37.57
N ASN A 131 -38.52 8.20 37.72
CA ASN A 131 -38.54 7.34 38.92
C ASN A 131 -37.51 6.18 38.87
N ASP A 132 -37.13 5.75 40.07
CA ASP A 132 -36.08 4.85 40.52
C ASP A 132 -36.15 3.35 40.13
N GLY A 133 -34.96 2.74 40.05
CA GLY A 133 -34.50 1.60 40.87
C GLY A 133 -35.20 0.23 40.75
N TYR A 134 -34.40 -0.83 40.49
CA TYR A 134 -34.22 -2.00 41.38
C TYR A 134 -33.20 -3.00 40.81
N VAL A 135 -32.45 -3.61 41.73
CA VAL A 135 -31.41 -4.64 41.60
C VAL A 135 -32.05 -6.01 41.81
N ASP A 136 -31.62 -7.10 41.13
CA ASP A 136 -31.33 -8.41 41.77
C ASP A 136 -30.71 -9.47 40.82
N ASN A 137 -29.97 -10.37 41.45
CA ASN A 137 -29.08 -11.45 41.06
C ASN A 137 -29.76 -12.73 40.50
N GLY A 138 -28.93 -13.62 39.92
CA GLY A 138 -28.85 -14.99 40.45
C GLY A 138 -29.09 -16.18 39.51
N TYR A 139 -27.99 -16.89 39.18
CA TYR A 139 -27.74 -18.35 39.11
C TYR A 139 -28.75 -19.39 38.54
N GLY A 140 -28.20 -20.34 37.76
CA GLY A 140 -28.70 -21.73 37.60
C GLY A 140 -28.38 -22.34 36.22
N GLN A 141 -27.28 -23.09 36.04
CA GLN A 141 -27.19 -24.57 36.10
C GLN A 141 -28.15 -25.33 35.16
N GLN A 142 -27.62 -26.00 34.11
CA GLN A 142 -27.83 -27.45 33.90
C GLN A 142 -27.01 -28.04 32.74
N GLN A 143 -26.51 -29.25 33.01
CA GLN A 143 -25.68 -30.11 32.18
C GLN A 143 -26.51 -31.08 31.32
N ASP A 144 -25.79 -31.67 30.35
CA ASP A 144 -25.96 -33.00 29.75
C ASP A 144 -27.09 -33.26 28.74
N ARG A 145 -26.66 -33.59 27.51
CA ARG A 145 -26.75 -34.97 27.00
C ARG A 145 -26.01 -35.13 25.66
N GLY A 146 -25.06 -36.07 25.63
CA GLY A 146 -24.60 -36.69 24.40
C GLY A 146 -25.60 -37.73 23.89
N VAL A 147 -25.49 -38.10 22.61
CA VAL A 147 -25.11 -39.45 22.15
C VAL A 147 -25.51 -39.67 20.67
N ILE A 148 -24.47 -39.72 19.82
CA ILE A 148 -24.06 -40.76 18.83
C ILE A 148 -25.00 -41.28 17.69
N THR A 149 -24.37 -41.38 16.48
CA THR A 149 -24.50 -42.37 15.36
C THR A 149 -25.52 -42.08 14.25
N SER A 150 -25.33 -42.41 12.95
CA SER A 150 -24.20 -42.92 12.13
C SER A 150 -24.64 -42.97 10.64
N GLY A 151 -23.66 -42.98 9.71
CA GLY A 151 -23.74 -43.51 8.31
C GLY A 151 -23.32 -42.49 7.24
N ILE A 152 -22.07 -42.36 6.73
CA ILE A 152 -21.03 -43.25 6.11
C ILE A 152 -21.47 -43.89 4.76
N PRO A 153 -20.61 -44.19 3.72
CA PRO A 153 -19.25 -43.77 3.25
C PRO A 153 -19.21 -43.37 1.71
N ARG A 154 -18.15 -42.92 1.01
CA ARG A 154 -16.83 -43.56 0.67
C ARG A 154 -15.87 -42.61 -0.10
N ASP A 155 -14.57 -42.84 0.17
CA ASP A 155 -13.32 -42.85 -0.64
C ASP A 155 -12.90 -41.58 -1.45
N GLY A 156 -11.66 -41.07 -1.39
CA GLY A 156 -10.40 -41.69 -0.97
C GLY A 156 -9.24 -40.75 -0.59
N GLU A 157 -8.08 -41.38 -0.41
CA GLU A 157 -6.95 -41.10 0.48
C GLU A 157 -6.15 -39.80 0.21
N ILE A 158 -5.98 -38.97 1.25
CA ILE A 158 -4.76 -38.17 1.44
C ILE A 158 -4.27 -38.44 2.86
N GLN A 159 -3.11 -39.08 2.95
CA GLN A 159 -2.44 -39.36 4.21
C GLN A 159 -1.72 -38.09 4.68
N SER A 160 -2.37 -37.29 5.53
CA SER A 160 -1.73 -36.20 6.27
C SER A 160 -1.03 -36.76 7.51
N GLN A 161 0.29 -36.58 7.59
CA GLN A 161 1.05 -36.88 8.81
C GLN A 161 0.90 -35.72 9.82
N PRO A 162 0.72 -35.99 11.12
CA PRO A 162 0.68 -34.96 12.15
C PRO A 162 2.08 -34.34 12.38
N LEU A 163 2.14 -33.01 12.41
CA LEU A 163 3.35 -32.19 12.61
C LEU A 163 3.70 -32.00 14.10
N ASP A 164 3.59 -33.04 14.92
CA ASP A 164 3.77 -32.93 16.38
C ASP A 164 5.15 -33.40 16.89
N ASN A 165 6.16 -33.55 16.01
CA ASN A 165 7.53 -33.85 16.45
C ASN A 165 8.57 -33.15 15.58
N GLN A 166 8.88 -31.91 15.92
CA GLN A 166 10.16 -31.29 15.57
C GLN A 166 10.90 -30.93 16.88
N PRO A 167 12.14 -31.41 17.09
CA PRO A 167 12.87 -31.13 18.32
C PRO A 167 13.30 -29.66 18.40
N LEU A 168 13.08 -29.05 19.58
CA LEU A 168 13.53 -27.72 19.97
C LEU A 168 15.05 -27.73 20.30
N PRO A 169 15.81 -26.65 20.04
CA PRO A 169 17.11 -26.44 20.67
C PRO A 169 16.95 -26.02 22.14
N ASP A 170 17.90 -26.48 22.96
CA ASP A 170 17.98 -26.44 24.44
C ASP A 170 17.22 -25.33 25.19
N ALA A 171 16.40 -25.77 26.16
CA ALA A 171 15.79 -24.95 27.19
C ALA A 171 16.61 -25.09 28.49
N ASN A 172 17.29 -24.00 28.88
CA ASN A 172 17.61 -23.72 30.28
C ASN A 172 18.02 -22.26 30.43
N ASP A 173 17.08 -21.39 30.81
CA ASP A 173 17.28 -20.51 31.96
C ASP A 173 15.95 -19.94 32.45
N GLN A 174 15.69 -20.06 33.75
CA GLN A 174 14.55 -19.47 34.44
C GLN A 174 15.03 -18.17 35.10
N SER A 175 14.54 -17.02 34.65
CA SER A 175 14.45 -15.85 35.54
C SER A 175 13.19 -15.03 35.26
N GLN A 176 12.44 -14.79 36.33
CA GLN A 176 11.29 -13.90 36.39
C GLN A 176 11.78 -12.47 36.64
N ASN A 177 11.32 -11.50 35.84
CA ASN A 177 11.25 -10.10 36.28
C ASN A 177 10.13 -9.34 35.53
N PRO A 178 9.24 -8.60 36.21
CA PRO A 178 8.08 -7.97 35.59
C PRO A 178 8.33 -6.47 35.39
N SER A 179 8.70 -6.03 34.19
CA SER A 179 8.53 -4.66 33.68
C SER A 179 8.98 -4.57 32.23
N GLY A 180 8.12 -4.06 31.35
CA GLY A 180 8.45 -3.83 29.95
C GLY A 180 9.43 -2.68 29.80
N ASN A 181 10.60 -2.97 29.21
CA ASN A 181 11.44 -2.11 28.37
C ASN A 181 12.75 -2.88 28.10
N ASP A 182 12.91 -3.31 26.84
CA ASP A 182 14.13 -3.34 26.04
C ASP A 182 15.51 -3.65 26.67
N TYR A 183 16.17 -4.64 26.04
CA TYR A 183 17.58 -5.06 26.04
C TYR A 183 18.05 -6.08 27.09
N ALA A 184 18.20 -7.32 26.60
CA ALA A 184 18.95 -8.40 27.25
C ALA A 184 20.47 -8.15 27.19
N SER A 185 21.18 -8.52 28.25
CA SER A 185 22.62 -8.35 28.42
C SER A 185 23.35 -9.70 28.54
N ILE A 186 24.33 -9.90 27.63
CA ILE A 186 25.73 -10.43 27.73
C ILE A 186 26.00 -11.73 28.53
N ASP A 187 26.81 -12.71 28.08
CA ASP A 187 28.31 -12.72 28.18
C ASP A 187 28.98 -13.90 27.37
N PRO A 188 30.31 -14.20 27.44
CA PRO A 188 31.26 -14.00 26.34
C PRO A 188 32.08 -15.26 25.95
N GLN A 189 32.52 -15.40 24.69
CA GLN A 189 33.83 -16.02 24.37
C GLN A 189 34.22 -15.85 22.90
N GLN A 190 35.45 -15.36 22.72
CA GLN A 190 36.16 -15.01 21.47
C GLN A 190 36.58 -16.26 20.68
N GLN A 191 36.66 -16.26 19.35
CA GLN A 191 37.82 -15.88 18.49
C GLN A 191 37.45 -16.15 17.00
N ALA A 192 37.98 -15.52 15.94
CA ALA A 192 39.10 -14.61 15.67
C ALA A 192 38.72 -13.70 14.46
N PRO A 193 39.46 -12.62 14.12
CA PRO A 193 38.95 -11.54 13.27
C PRO A 193 38.78 -11.97 11.81
N ALA A 194 37.55 -11.93 11.30
CA ALA A 194 37.33 -11.82 9.87
C ALA A 194 37.89 -10.46 9.43
N ILE A 195 38.68 -10.44 8.36
CA ILE A 195 39.10 -9.20 7.73
C ILE A 195 37.83 -8.57 7.14
N GLU A 196 37.14 -7.74 7.92
CA GLU A 196 36.13 -6.82 7.42
C GLU A 196 36.85 -5.87 6.45
N ARG A 197 36.79 -6.20 5.16
CA ARG A 197 36.94 -5.17 4.13
C ARG A 197 35.71 -4.30 4.23
N LYS A 198 35.74 -3.33 5.16
CA LYS A 198 34.79 -2.24 5.19
C LYS A 198 34.64 -1.73 3.76
N PRO A 199 33.43 -1.74 3.17
CA PRO A 199 33.22 -1.12 1.87
C PRO A 199 33.86 0.27 1.91
N PRO A 200 34.61 0.67 0.86
CA PRO A 200 35.21 2.01 0.85
C PRO A 200 34.13 3.01 1.21
N ALA A 201 34.39 3.83 2.23
CA ALA A 201 33.41 4.78 2.75
C ALA A 201 32.88 5.60 1.57
N GLU A 202 31.58 5.46 1.30
CA GLU A 202 30.92 6.14 0.19
C GLU A 202 31.20 7.64 0.33
N PRO A 203 31.81 8.31 -0.67
CA PRO A 203 31.99 9.75 -0.61
C PRO A 203 30.67 10.45 -0.33
N VAL A 204 30.66 11.37 0.64
CA VAL A 204 29.46 12.15 0.97
C VAL A 204 29.16 13.05 -0.22
N ILE A 205 28.11 12.70 -0.96
CA ILE A 205 27.61 13.54 -2.06
C ILE A 205 27.08 14.83 -1.45
N THR A 206 27.85 15.91 -1.64
CA THR A 206 27.45 17.24 -1.16
C THR A 206 26.55 17.90 -2.19
N LEU A 207 25.28 18.08 -1.86
CA LEU A 207 24.37 18.94 -2.63
C LEU A 207 24.55 20.39 -2.20
N LYS A 208 24.79 21.28 -3.17
CA LYS A 208 24.85 22.72 -2.89
C LYS A 208 23.48 23.34 -3.14
N GLY A 209 22.78 23.73 -2.07
CA GLY A 209 21.61 24.61 -2.13
C GLY A 209 20.42 24.11 -2.97
N LYS A 210 20.28 22.79 -3.16
CA LYS A 210 19.20 22.21 -3.96
C LYS A 210 17.85 22.36 -3.27
N SER A 211 16.85 22.78 -4.04
CA SER A 211 15.45 22.76 -3.62
C SER A 211 14.91 21.32 -3.57
N LYS A 212 13.84 21.10 -2.79
CA LYS A 212 13.16 19.78 -2.77
C LYS A 212 12.73 19.33 -4.16
N MET A 213 12.31 20.25 -5.02
CA MET A 213 11.88 19.95 -6.39
C MET A 213 13.01 19.41 -7.27
N GLU A 214 14.22 19.95 -7.12
CA GLU A 214 15.40 19.45 -7.83
C GLU A 214 15.81 18.07 -7.32
N ILE A 215 15.68 17.83 -6.00
CA ILE A 215 15.95 16.51 -5.42
C ILE A 215 14.89 15.50 -5.89
N THR A 216 13.61 15.88 -5.93
CA THR A 216 12.55 15.03 -6.50
C THR A 216 12.81 14.68 -7.96
N ALA A 217 13.33 15.63 -8.75
CA ALA A 217 13.74 15.34 -10.13
C ALA A 217 14.84 14.27 -10.18
N LEU A 218 15.85 14.38 -9.33
CA LEU A 218 16.92 13.38 -9.20
C LEU A 218 16.38 12.01 -8.77
N GLU A 219 15.51 11.95 -7.76
CA GLU A 219 14.89 10.72 -7.27
C GLU A 219 14.04 10.03 -8.36
N VAL A 220 13.21 10.79 -9.06
CA VAL A 220 12.40 10.29 -10.17
C VAL A 220 13.28 9.82 -11.32
N PHE A 221 14.35 10.55 -11.61
CA PHE A 221 15.32 10.15 -12.63
C PHE A 221 15.90 8.76 -12.30
N LEU A 222 16.44 8.60 -11.09
CA LEU A 222 17.01 7.32 -10.63
C LEU A 222 15.98 6.18 -10.70
N SER A 223 14.76 6.44 -10.22
CA SER A 223 13.67 5.46 -10.26
C SER A 223 13.37 4.97 -11.68
N ARG A 224 13.28 5.89 -12.67
CA ARG A 224 13.08 5.52 -14.08
C ARG A 224 14.24 4.70 -14.68
N GLN A 225 15.45 4.88 -14.15
CA GLN A 225 16.60 4.06 -14.54
C GLN A 225 16.55 2.64 -13.96
N GLY A 226 15.63 2.34 -13.04
CA GLY A 226 15.54 1.04 -12.34
C GLY A 226 16.27 1.05 -11.01
N ILE A 227 16.69 2.24 -10.56
CA ILE A 227 17.38 2.41 -9.28
C ILE A 227 16.46 3.15 -8.34
N SER A 228 15.74 2.40 -7.51
CA SER A 228 14.79 2.98 -6.58
C SER A 228 15.52 3.83 -5.52
N PRO A 229 15.07 5.06 -5.25
CA PRO A 229 15.47 5.80 -4.05
C PRO A 229 14.64 5.40 -2.81
N GLY A 230 13.67 4.48 -2.96
CA GLY A 230 12.66 4.18 -1.94
C GLY A 230 11.49 5.15 -2.04
N ALA A 231 10.91 5.53 -0.89
CA ALA A 231 9.85 6.53 -0.84
C ALA A 231 10.39 7.92 -1.22
N ILE A 232 9.87 8.47 -2.32
CA ILE A 232 10.28 9.79 -2.82
C ILE A 232 9.75 10.87 -1.88
N ASP A 233 10.66 11.61 -1.25
CA ASP A 233 10.33 12.64 -0.25
C ASP A 233 10.95 14.01 -0.53
N GLY A 234 11.66 14.15 -1.67
CA GLY A 234 12.31 15.38 -2.09
C GLY A 234 13.49 15.76 -1.18
N ARG A 235 14.04 14.82 -0.39
CA ARG A 235 15.18 15.06 0.50
C ARG A 235 16.37 14.22 0.12
N MET A 236 17.55 14.84 0.22
CA MET A 236 18.79 14.09 0.08
C MET A 236 19.01 13.25 1.33
N GLY A 237 19.17 11.96 1.14
CA GLY A 237 19.39 11.01 2.23
C GLY A 237 20.24 9.83 1.79
N ALA A 238 20.50 8.92 2.73
CA ALA A 238 21.34 7.74 2.48
C ALA A 238 20.83 6.89 1.31
N ASN A 239 19.51 6.75 1.12
CA ASN A 239 18.96 5.97 0.01
C ASN A 239 19.22 6.64 -1.35
N VAL A 240 19.10 7.96 -1.45
CA VAL A 240 19.42 8.71 -2.68
C VAL A 240 20.92 8.58 -3.00
N THR A 241 21.79 8.70 -1.99
CA THR A 241 23.24 8.49 -2.16
C THR A 241 23.54 7.10 -2.74
N LYS A 242 22.96 6.05 -2.14
CA LYS A 242 23.10 4.67 -2.60
C LYS A 242 22.57 4.44 -4.01
N ALA A 243 21.45 5.08 -4.34
CA ALA A 243 20.87 5.03 -5.67
C ALA A 243 21.80 5.66 -6.73
N ILE A 244 22.47 6.77 -6.42
CA ILE A 244 23.46 7.38 -7.33
C ILE A 244 24.63 6.41 -7.58
N TYR A 245 25.12 5.72 -6.55
CA TYR A 245 26.17 4.71 -6.71
C TYR A 245 25.71 3.51 -7.55
N ALA A 246 24.51 3.00 -7.29
CA ALA A 246 23.96 1.89 -8.07
C ALA A 246 23.73 2.29 -9.53
N TYR A 247 23.34 3.54 -9.81
CA TYR A 247 23.27 4.07 -11.18
C TYR A 247 24.63 4.07 -11.87
N GLN A 248 25.69 4.51 -11.17
CA GLN A 248 27.05 4.46 -11.71
C GLN A 248 27.51 3.02 -11.97
N GLN A 249 27.20 2.08 -11.08
CA GLN A 249 27.51 0.66 -11.28
C GLN A 249 26.76 0.06 -12.47
N MET A 250 25.49 0.42 -12.65
CA MET A 250 24.65 -0.09 -13.73
C MET A 250 25.06 0.45 -15.10
N THR A 251 25.40 1.74 -15.19
CA THR A 251 25.61 2.43 -16.48
C THR A 251 27.07 2.70 -16.81
N GLY A 252 27.96 2.62 -15.82
CA GLY A 252 29.35 3.10 -15.91
C GLY A 252 29.46 4.64 -15.91
N GLN A 253 28.35 5.38 -15.87
CA GLN A 253 28.34 6.84 -15.95
C GLN A 253 28.31 7.47 -14.56
N THR A 254 29.14 8.48 -14.34
CA THR A 254 29.06 9.30 -13.14
C THR A 254 27.95 10.32 -13.28
N LEU A 255 26.89 10.19 -12.49
CA LEU A 255 25.85 11.21 -12.39
C LEU A 255 26.36 12.39 -11.58
N ASN A 256 26.23 13.60 -12.10
CA ASN A 256 26.43 14.83 -11.32
C ASN A 256 25.09 15.27 -10.72
N PRO A 257 24.82 15.01 -9.43
CA PRO A 257 23.54 15.38 -8.82
C PRO A 257 23.37 16.89 -8.61
N ASN A 258 24.42 17.69 -8.84
CA ASN A 258 24.32 19.14 -8.84
C ASN A 258 23.94 19.73 -10.21
N ASP A 259 23.90 18.93 -11.27
CA ASP A 259 23.51 19.35 -12.62
C ASP A 259 22.03 19.08 -12.88
N THR A 260 21.17 19.98 -12.36
CA THR A 260 19.72 19.86 -12.50
C THR A 260 19.28 19.88 -13.97
N ASP A 261 19.91 20.71 -14.80
CA ASP A 261 19.50 20.91 -16.19
C ASP A 261 19.71 19.63 -17.01
N SER A 262 20.85 18.95 -16.83
CA SER A 262 21.08 17.65 -17.44
C SER A 262 20.07 16.60 -16.97
N ILE A 263 19.74 16.57 -15.68
CA ILE A 263 18.75 15.62 -15.13
C ILE A 263 17.37 15.87 -15.73
N LEU A 264 16.93 17.14 -15.81
CA LEU A 264 15.64 17.51 -16.38
C LEU A 264 15.54 17.20 -17.87
N GLU A 265 16.61 17.42 -18.65
CA GLU A 265 16.59 17.06 -20.06
C GLU A 265 16.49 15.55 -20.27
N GLN A 266 17.22 14.75 -19.47
CA GLN A 266 17.09 13.29 -19.54
C GLN A 266 15.68 12.82 -19.15
N LEU A 267 15.08 13.41 -18.11
CA LEU A 267 13.69 13.13 -17.74
C LEU A 267 12.70 13.45 -18.86
N ARG A 268 12.91 14.58 -19.56
CA ARG A 268 12.07 14.98 -20.71
C ARG A 268 12.13 13.93 -21.82
N LEU A 269 13.30 13.37 -22.07
CA LEU A 269 13.52 12.30 -23.05
C LEU A 269 12.99 10.92 -22.58
N SER A 270 12.84 10.71 -21.26
CA SER A 270 12.55 9.41 -20.66
C SER A 270 11.16 9.29 -20.00
N GLY A 271 10.19 10.11 -20.38
CA GLY A 271 8.82 10.06 -19.84
C GLY A 271 8.24 11.39 -19.36
N GLY A 272 8.92 12.52 -19.63
CA GLY A 272 8.43 13.86 -19.34
C GLY A 272 8.77 14.34 -17.93
N MET A 273 8.05 15.35 -17.47
CA MET A 273 8.33 16.02 -16.19
C MET A 273 8.31 15.04 -15.00
N PRO A 274 9.14 15.28 -13.96
CA PRO A 274 9.19 14.42 -12.78
C PRO A 274 7.95 14.55 -11.90
N ILE A 275 7.22 15.66 -12.01
CA ILE A 275 5.95 15.90 -11.33
C ILE A 275 4.88 16.16 -12.38
N ILE A 276 3.75 15.50 -12.23
CA ILE A 276 2.59 15.60 -13.12
C ILE A 276 1.34 15.95 -12.32
N ASN A 277 0.33 16.46 -13.00
CA ASN A 277 -1.00 16.63 -12.42
C ASN A 277 -1.76 15.29 -12.54
N TYR A 278 -2.42 14.89 -11.46
CA TYR A 278 -3.30 13.75 -11.38
C TYR A 278 -4.66 14.18 -10.82
N THR A 279 -5.73 13.78 -11.48
CA THR A 279 -7.09 14.03 -10.99
C THR A 279 -7.53 12.84 -10.16
N ILE A 280 -7.83 13.07 -8.88
CA ILE A 280 -8.34 12.04 -7.98
C ILE A 280 -9.62 11.48 -8.58
N THR A 281 -9.58 10.19 -8.91
CA THR A 281 -10.73 9.54 -9.50
C THR A 281 -11.78 9.23 -8.43
N PRO A 282 -13.02 9.00 -8.83
CA PRO A 282 -14.02 8.56 -7.87
C PRO A 282 -13.69 7.22 -7.21
N ALA A 283 -13.03 6.30 -7.93
CA ALA A 283 -12.50 5.05 -7.38
C ALA A 283 -11.48 5.30 -6.26
N ASP A 284 -10.58 6.26 -6.46
CA ASP A 284 -9.58 6.62 -5.46
C ASP A 284 -10.22 7.19 -4.20
N ALA A 285 -11.31 7.94 -4.30
CA ALA A 285 -12.01 8.38 -3.10
C ALA A 285 -12.82 7.24 -2.43
N ALA A 286 -13.28 6.27 -3.21
CA ALA A 286 -14.11 5.17 -2.75
C ALA A 286 -13.32 4.04 -2.06
N GLY A 287 -12.05 3.86 -2.41
CA GLY A 287 -11.21 2.83 -1.80
C GLY A 287 -11.32 1.47 -2.49
N PRO A 288 -10.99 0.37 -1.80
CA PRO A 288 -11.31 0.12 -0.39
C PRO A 288 -10.38 0.76 0.65
N TYR A 289 -10.99 1.24 1.74
CA TYR A 289 -10.28 1.74 2.92
C TYR A 289 -10.72 1.03 4.21
N VAL A 290 -9.82 0.97 5.19
CA VAL A 290 -10.12 0.51 6.55
C VAL A 290 -9.96 1.65 7.55
N ALA A 291 -10.64 1.58 8.69
CA ALA A 291 -10.62 2.69 9.66
C ALA A 291 -9.27 2.89 10.34
N SER A 292 -8.64 1.79 10.70
CA SER A 292 -7.32 1.75 11.28
C SER A 292 -6.78 0.34 11.13
N ILE A 293 -5.46 0.22 11.27
CA ILE A 293 -4.79 -1.07 11.40
C ILE A 293 -4.40 -1.20 12.87
N PRO A 294 -4.98 -2.13 13.64
CA PRO A 294 -4.59 -2.36 15.02
C PRO A 294 -3.14 -2.86 15.08
N GLU A 295 -2.45 -2.65 16.20
CA GLU A 295 -1.08 -3.17 16.38
C GLU A 295 -1.09 -4.66 16.76
N ASP A 296 -2.09 -5.08 17.53
CA ASP A 296 -2.28 -6.45 18.01
C ASP A 296 -2.64 -7.41 16.88
N TYR A 297 -1.96 -8.56 16.84
CA TYR A 297 -2.09 -9.55 15.79
C TYR A 297 -3.42 -10.31 15.88
N ALA A 298 -3.95 -10.52 17.09
CA ALA A 298 -5.26 -11.14 17.24
C ALA A 298 -6.36 -10.21 16.72
N GLU A 299 -6.25 -8.91 16.95
CA GLU A 299 -7.15 -7.92 16.35
C GLU A 299 -7.01 -7.85 14.83
N LYS A 300 -5.77 -7.85 14.29
CA LYS A 300 -5.54 -7.91 12.83
C LYS A 300 -6.18 -9.14 12.19
N ALA A 301 -6.11 -10.30 12.84
CA ALA A 301 -6.67 -11.55 12.35
C ALA A 301 -8.21 -11.53 12.25
N LEU A 302 -8.88 -10.62 12.97
CA LEU A 302 -10.33 -10.43 12.90
C LEU A 302 -10.75 -9.44 11.81
N MET A 303 -9.81 -8.73 11.19
CA MET A 303 -10.12 -7.77 10.14
C MET A 303 -10.55 -8.46 8.85
N PRO A 304 -11.36 -7.82 8.00
CA PRO A 304 -11.65 -8.35 6.67
C PRO A 304 -10.46 -8.23 5.70
N SER A 305 -9.65 -7.19 5.84
CA SER A 305 -8.41 -6.97 5.08
C SER A 305 -7.49 -5.99 5.81
N LEU A 306 -6.19 -6.02 5.51
CA LEU A 306 -5.23 -5.00 5.93
C LEU A 306 -5.02 -3.97 4.82
N GLY A 307 -6.13 -3.38 4.37
CA GLY A 307 -6.18 -2.36 3.30
C GLY A 307 -5.54 -1.03 3.69
N TYR A 308 -5.53 -0.08 2.75
CA TYR A 308 -5.13 1.31 3.04
C TYR A 308 -6.09 1.96 4.04
N THR A 309 -5.61 2.89 4.85
CA THR A 309 -6.42 3.67 5.79
C THR A 309 -6.95 4.96 5.20
N SER A 310 -6.34 5.45 4.12
CA SER A 310 -6.76 6.70 3.46
C SER A 310 -6.45 6.76 1.98
N THR A 311 -7.15 7.64 1.26
CA THR A 311 -6.84 7.98 -0.15
C THR A 311 -5.43 8.55 -0.28
N THR A 312 -4.95 9.33 0.70
CA THR A 312 -3.60 9.91 0.62
C THR A 312 -2.53 8.83 0.73
N GLU A 313 -2.68 7.88 1.66
CA GLU A 313 -1.78 6.72 1.79
C GLU A 313 -1.77 5.88 0.50
N MET A 314 -2.95 5.55 -0.02
CA MET A 314 -3.08 4.77 -1.27
C MET A 314 -2.41 5.48 -2.46
N LEU A 315 -2.62 6.80 -2.60
CA LEU A 315 -2.01 7.58 -3.67
C LEU A 315 -0.50 7.72 -3.47
N ALA A 316 -0.02 7.87 -2.24
CA ALA A 316 1.39 7.90 -1.93
C ALA A 316 2.07 6.58 -2.34
N GLU A 317 1.49 5.44 -1.96
CA GLU A 317 1.94 4.11 -2.38
C GLU A 317 1.90 3.93 -3.90
N ARG A 318 0.80 4.33 -4.56
CA ARG A 318 0.65 4.25 -6.02
C ARG A 318 1.72 5.03 -6.78
N PHE A 319 2.06 6.22 -6.29
CA PHE A 319 3.04 7.10 -6.94
C PHE A 319 4.44 6.99 -6.32
N HIS A 320 4.69 6.02 -5.44
CA HIS A 320 5.99 5.76 -4.81
C HIS A 320 6.52 6.95 -3.97
N MET A 321 5.61 7.66 -3.30
CA MET A 321 5.89 8.87 -2.53
C MET A 321 5.84 8.59 -1.02
N ASP A 322 6.57 9.40 -0.26
CA ASP A 322 6.27 9.61 1.15
C ASP A 322 4.91 10.34 1.29
N GLU A 323 4.05 9.86 2.19
CA GLU A 323 2.70 10.42 2.37
C GLU A 323 2.74 11.88 2.85
N GLY A 324 3.69 12.21 3.73
CA GLY A 324 3.90 13.57 4.21
C GLY A 324 4.35 14.50 3.08
N TYR A 325 5.25 14.02 2.22
CA TYR A 325 5.68 14.77 1.04
C TYR A 325 4.56 14.97 0.02
N LEU A 326 3.70 13.97 -0.20
CA LEU A 326 2.52 14.12 -1.06
C LEU A 326 1.58 15.24 -0.55
N LYS A 327 1.37 15.33 0.76
CA LYS A 327 0.58 16.41 1.38
C LYS A 327 1.27 17.77 1.25
N GLU A 328 2.59 17.82 1.47
CA GLU A 328 3.38 19.04 1.32
C GLU A 328 3.32 19.60 -0.12
N LEU A 329 3.37 18.71 -1.12
CA LEU A 329 3.29 19.09 -2.53
C LEU A 329 1.90 19.62 -2.95
N ASN A 330 0.87 19.35 -2.13
CA ASN A 330 -0.53 19.67 -2.39
C ASN A 330 -1.17 20.41 -1.20
N PRO A 331 -0.67 21.61 -0.85
CA PRO A 331 -1.14 22.32 0.33
C PRO A 331 -2.62 22.69 0.20
N GLY A 332 -3.39 22.35 1.24
CA GLY A 332 -4.82 22.68 1.33
C GLY A 332 -5.75 21.82 0.46
N VAL A 333 -5.26 20.79 -0.21
CA VAL A 333 -6.12 19.87 -0.97
C VAL A 333 -6.76 18.83 -0.06
N ASP A 334 -8.06 18.64 -0.20
CA ASP A 334 -8.78 17.49 0.34
C ASP A 334 -8.67 16.30 -0.61
N PHE A 335 -7.85 15.30 -0.23
CA PHE A 335 -7.62 14.09 -1.02
C PHE A 335 -8.83 13.15 -1.09
N THR A 336 -9.89 13.41 -0.30
CA THR A 336 -11.10 12.60 -0.30
C THR A 336 -12.11 13.01 -1.37
N VAL A 337 -11.85 14.14 -2.06
CA VAL A 337 -12.76 14.72 -3.05
C VAL A 337 -12.36 14.30 -4.47
N PRO A 338 -13.17 13.46 -5.16
CA PRO A 338 -13.00 13.19 -6.59
C PRO A 338 -13.03 14.47 -7.43
N GLY A 339 -12.23 14.47 -8.50
CA GLY A 339 -12.08 15.62 -9.39
C GLY A 339 -11.04 16.64 -8.92
N SER A 340 -10.60 16.58 -7.66
CA SER A 340 -9.46 17.37 -7.18
C SER A 340 -8.21 17.03 -7.99
N THR A 341 -7.54 18.05 -8.51
CA THR A 341 -6.27 17.88 -9.22
C THR A 341 -5.12 18.09 -8.25
N ILE A 342 -4.30 17.04 -8.08
CA ILE A 342 -3.12 17.02 -7.24
C ILE A 342 -1.86 16.88 -8.09
N LYS A 343 -0.72 17.29 -7.54
CA LYS A 343 0.62 17.04 -8.06
C LYS A 343 1.13 15.74 -7.46
N VAL A 344 1.65 14.86 -8.31
CA VAL A 344 2.25 13.57 -7.93
C VAL A 344 3.54 13.38 -8.71
N VAL A 345 4.43 12.53 -8.21
CA VAL A 345 5.65 12.18 -8.94
C VAL A 345 5.35 11.18 -10.06
N ASN A 346 6.18 11.21 -11.10
CA ASN A 346 6.04 10.37 -12.28
C ASN A 346 7.25 9.44 -12.42
N THR A 347 7.25 8.34 -11.67
CA THR A 347 8.31 7.31 -11.69
C THR A 347 8.35 6.49 -13.00
N GLY A 348 7.38 6.67 -13.89
CA GLY A 348 7.27 5.93 -15.14
C GLY A 348 6.84 4.48 -14.92
N SER A 349 7.07 3.63 -15.92
CA SER A 349 6.80 2.19 -15.80
C SER A 349 7.94 1.49 -15.08
N GLY A 350 7.60 0.56 -14.20
CA GLY A 350 8.58 -0.29 -13.54
C GLY A 350 9.37 -1.15 -14.52
N LYS A 351 10.53 -1.64 -14.07
CA LYS A 351 11.39 -2.53 -14.86
C LYS A 351 10.71 -3.86 -15.14
N THR A 352 11.06 -4.41 -16.29
CA THR A 352 10.62 -5.73 -16.74
C THR A 352 11.84 -6.50 -17.21
N GLY A 353 11.78 -7.82 -17.13
CA GLY A 353 12.91 -8.68 -17.47
C GLY A 353 12.86 -9.99 -16.68
N ALA A 354 13.94 -10.77 -16.80
CA ALA A 354 14.14 -11.98 -16.03
C ALA A 354 15.35 -11.81 -15.13
N VAL A 355 15.13 -11.84 -13.82
CA VAL A 355 16.20 -11.84 -12.83
C VAL A 355 16.76 -13.26 -12.72
N ALA A 356 18.07 -13.40 -12.87
CA ALA A 356 18.79 -14.66 -12.67
C ALA A 356 19.46 -14.74 -11.31
N LYS A 357 19.84 -13.59 -10.73
CA LYS A 357 20.50 -13.50 -9.43
C LYS A 357 20.07 -12.25 -8.67
N ILE A 358 19.86 -12.40 -7.37
CA ILE A 358 19.65 -11.32 -6.42
C ILE A 358 20.85 -11.26 -5.48
N LEU A 359 21.38 -10.05 -5.24
CA LEU A 359 22.38 -9.77 -4.22
C LEU A 359 21.74 -8.92 -3.12
N ALA A 360 21.65 -9.45 -1.90
CA ALA A 360 21.22 -8.74 -0.71
C ALA A 360 22.45 -8.25 0.05
N ASP A 361 22.79 -6.98 -0.12
CA ASP A 361 23.95 -6.34 0.50
C ASP A 361 23.54 -5.70 1.83
N LYS A 362 23.96 -6.33 2.93
CA LYS A 362 23.61 -5.93 4.30
C LYS A 362 24.27 -4.62 4.69
N GLY A 363 25.56 -4.45 4.40
CA GLY A 363 26.32 -3.24 4.70
C GLY A 363 25.78 -2.01 3.98
N ARG A 364 25.42 -2.17 2.69
CA ARG A 364 24.78 -1.10 1.90
C ARG A 364 23.30 -0.97 2.19
N LYS A 365 22.66 -1.97 2.79
CA LYS A 365 21.21 -2.06 2.95
C LYS A 365 20.50 -1.89 1.60
N GLN A 366 20.91 -2.69 0.62
CA GLN A 366 20.38 -2.67 -0.74
C GLN A 366 20.17 -4.09 -1.28
N VAL A 367 19.23 -4.21 -2.21
CA VAL A 367 19.02 -5.39 -3.02
C VAL A 367 19.33 -5.04 -4.47
N PHE A 368 20.21 -5.82 -5.11
CA PHE A 368 20.54 -5.69 -6.52
C PHE A 368 20.01 -6.90 -7.28
N ALA A 369 19.39 -6.66 -8.44
CA ALA A 369 18.81 -7.70 -9.28
C ALA A 369 19.55 -7.75 -10.62
N TYR A 370 20.13 -8.90 -10.94
CA TYR A 370 20.94 -9.13 -12.13
C TYR A 370 20.27 -10.09 -13.10
N ASP A 371 20.48 -9.88 -14.40
CA ASP A 371 20.07 -10.81 -15.45
C ASP A 371 21.05 -11.98 -15.61
N ALA A 372 20.77 -12.88 -16.55
CA ALA A 372 21.61 -14.04 -16.83
C ALA A 372 22.99 -13.70 -17.43
N SER A 373 23.16 -12.49 -17.97
CA SER A 373 24.46 -12.00 -18.46
C SER A 373 25.31 -11.36 -17.37
N GLY A 374 24.74 -11.16 -16.17
CA GLY A 374 25.36 -10.45 -15.06
C GLY A 374 25.18 -8.93 -15.12
N ALA A 375 24.32 -8.42 -16.01
CA ALA A 375 23.99 -7.00 -16.07
C ALA A 375 23.01 -6.65 -14.94
N LEU A 376 23.24 -5.50 -14.29
CA LEU A 376 22.36 -4.97 -13.26
C LEU A 376 21.07 -4.44 -13.92
N ILE A 377 19.92 -4.99 -13.54
CA ILE A 377 18.60 -4.61 -14.06
C ILE A 377 17.97 -3.55 -13.15
N ALA A 378 18.07 -3.77 -11.83
CA ALA A 378 17.45 -2.91 -10.84
C ALA A 378 18.19 -2.96 -9.50
N ALA A 379 18.09 -1.87 -8.75
CA ALA A 379 18.58 -1.82 -7.37
C ALA A 379 17.58 -1.09 -6.47
N TYR A 380 17.39 -1.63 -5.27
CA TYR A 380 16.39 -1.19 -4.31
C TYR A 380 17.02 -0.93 -2.94
N PRO A 381 16.64 0.14 -2.23
CA PRO A 381 16.99 0.25 -0.82
C PRO A 381 16.23 -0.82 -0.05
N ALA A 382 16.85 -1.36 0.98
CA ALA A 382 16.28 -2.44 1.76
C ALA A 382 16.52 -2.23 3.24
N SER A 383 15.68 -2.85 4.08
CA SER A 383 15.99 -3.08 5.49
C SER A 383 16.27 -4.57 5.65
N ILE A 384 17.55 -4.89 5.85
CA ILE A 384 18.08 -6.26 5.98
C ILE A 384 18.47 -6.47 7.45
N GLY A 385 18.44 -7.72 7.94
CA GLY A 385 18.48 -8.07 9.36
C GLY A 385 19.62 -7.42 10.16
N SER A 386 19.36 -7.11 11.44
CA SER A 386 20.38 -6.58 12.36
C SER A 386 21.41 -7.65 12.75
N THR A 387 22.46 -7.24 13.47
CA THR A 387 23.37 -8.17 14.16
C THR A 387 22.63 -9.05 15.17
N ASP A 388 21.57 -8.52 15.79
CA ASP A 388 20.81 -9.20 16.84
C ASP A 388 19.77 -10.18 16.27
N THR A 389 19.39 -9.99 14.99
CA THR A 389 18.49 -10.87 14.23
C THR A 389 19.02 -11.02 12.80
N PRO A 390 20.12 -11.76 12.62
CA PRO A 390 20.82 -11.76 11.35
C PRO A 390 19.98 -12.40 10.25
N SER A 391 19.97 -11.71 9.10
CA SER A 391 19.59 -12.33 7.84
C SER A 391 20.47 -13.56 7.55
N PRO A 392 20.01 -14.48 6.69
CA PRO A 392 20.84 -15.60 6.25
C PRO A 392 22.21 -15.09 5.76
N SER A 393 23.26 -15.87 5.98
CA SER A 393 24.54 -15.67 5.32
C SER A 393 24.69 -16.65 4.15
N GLY A 394 25.49 -16.28 3.17
CA GLY A 394 25.77 -17.13 2.00
C GLY A 394 24.65 -17.13 0.97
N THR A 395 24.49 -18.25 0.28
CA THR A 395 23.64 -18.37 -0.90
C THR A 395 22.41 -19.22 -0.61
N VAL A 396 21.23 -18.68 -0.92
CA VAL A 396 19.93 -19.37 -0.85
C VAL A 396 19.21 -19.22 -2.20
N THR A 397 18.05 -19.87 -2.36
CA THR A 397 17.22 -19.72 -3.55
C THR A 397 15.83 -19.24 -3.22
N VAL A 398 15.17 -18.56 -4.15
CA VAL A 398 13.74 -18.26 -4.05
C VAL A 398 12.95 -19.56 -4.22
N GLU A 399 12.15 -19.94 -3.23
CA GLU A 399 11.29 -21.14 -3.31
C GLU A 399 9.96 -20.86 -4.00
N ARG A 400 9.32 -19.74 -3.62
CA ARG A 400 8.02 -19.33 -4.16
C ARG A 400 7.84 -17.83 -4.07
N VAL A 401 7.02 -17.31 -4.97
CA VAL A 401 6.58 -15.91 -5.00
C VAL A 401 5.08 -15.88 -4.77
N ALA A 402 4.63 -15.10 -3.79
CA ALA A 402 3.22 -14.89 -3.50
C ALA A 402 2.88 -13.40 -3.57
N PHE A 403 1.91 -13.06 -4.41
CA PHE A 403 1.34 -11.72 -4.49
C PHE A 403 0.11 -11.63 -3.57
N ASN A 404 -0.02 -10.49 -2.88
CA ASN A 404 -1.03 -10.22 -1.87
C ASN A 404 -1.22 -11.38 -0.87
N PRO A 405 -0.13 -11.85 -0.20
CA PRO A 405 -0.20 -13.01 0.68
C PRO A 405 -0.94 -12.68 1.99
N GLY A 406 -1.72 -13.63 2.49
CA GLY A 406 -2.06 -13.66 3.92
C GLY A 406 -0.82 -13.96 4.77
N TYR A 407 -0.92 -13.76 6.08
CA TYR A 407 0.18 -14.00 7.02
C TYR A 407 -0.24 -14.93 8.15
N THR A 408 0.37 -16.12 8.22
CA THR A 408 0.20 -17.02 9.35
C THR A 408 1.19 -16.64 10.45
N TYR A 409 0.66 -16.06 11.53
CA TYR A 409 1.40 -15.77 12.74
C TYR A 409 1.42 -16.99 13.64
N ASN A 410 2.62 -17.46 14.00
CA ASN A 410 2.82 -18.54 14.95
C ASN A 410 3.72 -18.05 16.09
N PRO A 411 3.19 -17.93 17.33
CA PRO A 411 3.96 -17.38 18.45
C PRO A 411 5.17 -18.22 18.86
N LYS A 412 5.22 -19.50 18.46
CA LYS A 412 6.38 -20.39 18.69
C LYS A 412 7.49 -20.21 17.66
N ILE A 413 7.19 -19.68 16.47
CA ILE A 413 8.12 -19.57 15.35
C ILE A 413 8.53 -18.12 15.09
N ASN A 414 7.58 -17.19 15.18
CA ASN A 414 7.81 -15.78 14.89
C ASN A 414 8.32 -15.04 16.12
N PHE A 415 7.43 -14.76 17.06
CA PHE A 415 7.66 -14.14 18.35
C PHE A 415 6.34 -14.21 19.13
N LYS A 416 6.36 -14.20 20.46
CA LYS A 416 5.13 -14.14 21.28
C LYS A 416 4.72 -12.68 21.51
N GLN A 417 3.56 -12.27 20.98
CA GLN A 417 2.98 -10.95 21.22
C GLN A 417 2.03 -11.01 22.41
N GLY A 418 2.35 -10.25 23.47
CA GLY A 418 1.59 -10.28 24.71
C GLY A 418 1.44 -11.70 25.26
N ALA A 419 0.21 -12.09 25.60
CA ALA A 419 -0.11 -13.43 26.08
C ALA A 419 -0.63 -14.38 24.98
N ASN A 420 -0.47 -14.03 23.70
CA ASN A 420 -1.02 -14.86 22.62
C ASN A 420 -0.19 -16.12 22.38
N ASP A 421 -0.81 -17.28 22.62
CA ASP A 421 -0.25 -18.61 22.37
C ASP A 421 -0.88 -19.32 21.17
N LYS A 422 -1.78 -18.66 20.44
CA LYS A 422 -2.52 -19.23 19.30
C LYS A 422 -1.88 -18.86 17.97
N ILE A 423 -1.94 -19.80 17.03
CA ILE A 423 -1.67 -19.51 15.61
C ILE A 423 -2.82 -18.66 15.08
N LEU A 424 -2.50 -17.61 14.35
CA LEU A 424 -3.47 -16.70 13.76
C LEU A 424 -3.26 -16.61 12.25
N ASP A 425 -4.35 -16.57 11.50
CA ASP A 425 -4.32 -16.24 10.08
C ASP A 425 -4.73 -14.78 9.90
N ILE A 426 -3.77 -13.96 9.49
CA ILE A 426 -3.94 -12.53 9.26
C ILE A 426 -4.27 -12.30 7.78
N PRO A 427 -5.33 -11.55 7.47
CA PRO A 427 -5.75 -11.31 6.10
C PRO A 427 -4.72 -10.49 5.31
N PRO A 428 -4.71 -10.61 3.98
CA PRO A 428 -3.78 -9.89 3.12
C PRO A 428 -4.08 -8.38 3.09
N GLY A 429 -3.08 -7.62 2.62
CA GLY A 429 -3.22 -6.21 2.26
C GLY A 429 -1.90 -5.42 2.32
N PRO A 430 -1.87 -4.19 1.78
CA PRO A 430 -0.68 -3.34 1.78
C PRO A 430 -0.16 -3.03 3.18
N ASN A 431 -1.06 -3.02 4.18
CA ASN A 431 -0.70 -2.83 5.58
C ASN A 431 -0.41 -4.15 6.34
N GLY A 432 -0.28 -5.26 5.60
CA GLY A 432 0.07 -6.56 6.15
C GLY A 432 1.50 -6.63 6.70
N PRO A 433 1.80 -7.56 7.63
CA PRO A 433 3.16 -7.74 8.17
C PRO A 433 4.25 -7.94 7.12
N VAL A 434 3.88 -8.49 5.96
CA VAL A 434 4.78 -8.74 4.82
C VAL A 434 4.41 -7.90 3.58
N GLY A 435 3.50 -6.94 3.72
CA GLY A 435 3.01 -6.11 2.62
C GLY A 435 2.35 -6.91 1.49
N VAL A 436 2.45 -6.40 0.27
CA VAL A 436 1.75 -6.96 -0.91
C VAL A 436 2.49 -8.09 -1.62
N VAL A 437 3.69 -8.46 -1.17
CA VAL A 437 4.52 -9.49 -1.80
C VAL A 437 5.31 -10.27 -0.75
N TRP A 438 5.37 -11.59 -0.92
CA TRP A 438 6.28 -12.47 -0.21
C TRP A 438 7.04 -13.37 -1.18
N MET A 439 8.36 -13.21 -1.25
CA MET A 439 9.27 -14.12 -1.93
C MET A 439 9.96 -14.99 -0.88
N ALA A 440 9.49 -16.23 -0.71
CA ALA A 440 10.05 -17.18 0.24
C ALA A 440 11.46 -17.60 -0.20
N LEU A 441 12.39 -17.68 0.75
CA LEU A 441 13.73 -18.20 0.51
C LEU A 441 13.83 -19.65 1.00
N SER A 442 14.83 -20.38 0.48
CA SER A 442 15.08 -21.78 0.86
C SER A 442 15.55 -21.98 2.29
N LYS A 443 15.80 -20.88 3.02
CA LYS A 443 15.94 -20.91 4.47
C LYS A 443 14.54 -20.70 5.08
N PRO A 444 13.99 -21.67 5.83
CA PRO A 444 12.67 -21.56 6.44
C PRO A 444 12.49 -20.25 7.20
N THR A 445 11.29 -19.68 7.13
CA THR A 445 10.88 -18.40 7.75
C THR A 445 11.51 -17.12 7.20
N TYR A 446 12.47 -17.18 6.28
CA TYR A 446 13.07 -16.01 5.66
C TYR A 446 12.47 -15.70 4.28
N GLY A 447 12.37 -14.40 3.98
CA GLY A 447 11.82 -13.92 2.71
C GLY A 447 12.29 -12.53 2.33
N ILE A 448 12.10 -12.19 1.05
CA ILE A 448 12.13 -10.81 0.54
C ILE A 448 10.67 -10.36 0.39
N HIS A 449 10.30 -9.23 1.01
CA HIS A 449 8.89 -8.85 1.09
C HIS A 449 8.67 -7.34 1.14
N GLY A 450 7.40 -6.94 0.97
CA GLY A 450 6.94 -5.55 1.09
C GLY A 450 6.85 -5.07 2.54
N THR A 451 6.32 -3.87 2.76
CA THR A 451 6.19 -3.30 4.10
C THR A 451 5.01 -2.33 4.17
N PRO A 452 4.32 -2.23 5.32
CA PRO A 452 3.35 -1.15 5.57
C PRO A 452 4.03 0.22 5.75
N ASP A 453 5.34 0.23 6.02
CA ASP A 453 6.10 1.43 6.37
C ASP A 453 7.19 1.78 5.33
N PRO A 454 6.85 2.25 4.12
CA PRO A 454 7.85 2.48 3.06
C PRO A 454 8.89 3.54 3.45
N SER A 455 8.52 4.53 4.26
CA SER A 455 9.42 5.61 4.71
C SER A 455 10.53 5.13 5.66
N LYS A 456 10.41 3.93 6.25
CA LYS A 456 11.38 3.31 7.18
C LYS A 456 12.43 2.43 6.49
N ILE A 457 12.30 2.17 5.18
CA ILE A 457 13.22 1.34 4.41
C ILE A 457 14.63 1.95 4.38
N GLY A 458 15.63 1.15 4.74
CA GLY A 458 17.04 1.57 4.84
C GLY A 458 17.37 2.39 6.09
N LYS A 459 16.35 2.78 6.88
CA LYS A 459 16.49 3.59 8.11
C LYS A 459 16.34 2.75 9.39
N SER A 460 15.68 1.60 9.30
CA SER A 460 15.55 0.61 10.39
C SER A 460 16.19 -0.72 10.00
N GLN A 461 16.48 -1.57 10.98
CA GLN A 461 16.88 -2.96 10.75
C GLN A 461 15.65 -3.88 10.85
N SER A 462 15.64 -4.97 10.09
CA SER A 462 14.58 -5.99 10.17
C SER A 462 14.93 -7.09 11.19
N HIS A 463 13.94 -7.92 11.52
CA HIS A 463 14.12 -9.13 12.35
C HIS A 463 14.62 -10.34 11.51
N GLY A 464 15.51 -10.10 10.55
CA GLY A 464 16.13 -11.14 9.71
C GLY A 464 15.64 -11.22 8.25
N CYS A 465 14.44 -10.77 7.91
CA CYS A 465 13.95 -10.75 6.52
C CYS A 465 14.47 -9.55 5.70
N VAL A 466 14.36 -9.59 4.38
CA VAL A 466 14.69 -8.46 3.51
C VAL A 466 13.41 -7.67 3.23
N ARG A 467 13.29 -6.47 3.80
CA ARG A 467 12.14 -5.58 3.59
C ARG A 467 12.42 -4.56 2.49
N LEU A 468 11.49 -4.43 1.57
CA LEU A 468 11.43 -3.42 0.51
C LEU A 468 10.12 -2.64 0.66
N THR A 469 9.99 -1.51 -0.04
CA THR A 469 8.68 -0.88 -0.23
C THR A 469 7.75 -1.84 -0.99
N ASN A 470 6.43 -1.66 -0.87
CA ASN A 470 5.47 -2.53 -1.55
C ASN A 470 5.65 -2.50 -3.08
N TRP A 471 5.92 -1.33 -3.65
CA TRP A 471 6.16 -1.19 -5.09
C TRP A 471 7.48 -1.82 -5.55
N ASP A 472 8.57 -1.67 -4.80
CA ASP A 472 9.87 -2.27 -5.14
C ASP A 472 9.82 -3.79 -5.02
N ALA A 473 9.19 -4.32 -3.96
CA ALA A 473 8.95 -5.75 -3.80
C ALA A 473 8.10 -6.32 -4.96
N THR A 474 7.06 -5.59 -5.38
CA THR A 474 6.20 -5.96 -6.50
C THR A 474 6.93 -5.98 -7.82
N GLU A 475 7.76 -4.96 -8.09
CA GLU A 475 8.57 -4.91 -9.30
C GLU A 475 9.55 -6.09 -9.36
N LEU A 476 10.31 -6.32 -8.30
CA LEU A 476 11.25 -7.44 -8.21
C LEU A 476 10.54 -8.79 -8.38
N ALA A 477 9.44 -9.01 -7.67
CA ALA A 477 8.69 -10.27 -7.73
C ALA A 477 8.13 -10.58 -9.14
N LYS A 478 7.81 -9.57 -9.94
CA LYS A 478 7.36 -9.77 -11.34
C LYS A 478 8.48 -10.25 -12.26
N MET A 479 9.74 -10.02 -11.90
CA MET A 479 10.91 -10.45 -12.67
C MET A 479 11.57 -11.73 -12.14
N VAL A 480 11.15 -12.22 -10.97
CA VAL A 480 11.75 -13.36 -10.26
C VAL A 480 10.93 -14.63 -10.43
N LYS A 481 11.60 -15.77 -10.56
CA LYS A 481 11.00 -17.11 -10.59
C LYS A 481 11.56 -17.99 -9.47
N PRO A 482 10.84 -19.05 -9.05
CA PRO A 482 11.41 -20.09 -8.21
C PRO A 482 12.75 -20.61 -8.76
N GLY A 483 13.71 -20.82 -7.87
CA GLY A 483 15.08 -21.24 -8.20
C GLY A 483 16.08 -20.09 -8.41
N VAL A 484 15.63 -18.82 -8.50
CA VAL A 484 16.54 -17.67 -8.58
C VAL A 484 17.44 -17.64 -7.34
N VAL A 485 18.73 -17.47 -7.58
CA VAL A 485 19.74 -17.43 -6.52
C VAL A 485 19.70 -16.09 -5.80
N VAL A 486 19.75 -16.12 -4.47
CA VAL A 486 19.88 -14.96 -3.59
C VAL A 486 21.18 -15.10 -2.79
N GLU A 487 22.10 -14.17 -3.00
CA GLU A 487 23.37 -14.12 -2.27
C GLU A 487 23.32 -13.00 -1.23
N PHE A 488 23.59 -13.33 0.03
CA PHE A 488 23.73 -12.36 1.11
C PHE A 488 25.21 -12.02 1.32
N VAL A 489 25.52 -10.72 1.29
CA VAL A 489 26.87 -10.19 1.53
C VAL A 489 26.85 -9.14 2.64
N ASP A 490 27.97 -9.01 3.35
CA ASP A 490 28.13 -8.10 4.49
C ASP A 490 28.66 -6.72 4.10
#